data_AF-A0A971JSK9-F1
#
_entry.id   AF-A0A971JSK9-F1
#
_cell.length_a   1.000
_cell.length_b   1.000
_cell.length_c   1.000
_cell.angle_alpha   90.00
_cell.angle_beta   90.00
_cell.angle_gamma   90.00
#
_symmetry.space_group_name_H-M   'P 1'
#
loop_
_entity.id
_entity.type
_entity.pdbx_description
1 polymer ?
#
loop_
_entity_poly.entity_id
_entity_poly.type
_entity_poly.pdbx_seq_one_letter_code
_entity_poly.pdbx_strand_id
1 'polypeptide(L)'
;MKTLLFYICMTIAGNAMAQTQTWNLRQCIDYAIEHNISIKLQENNVESQKVTLSTSKNSRLPNLQASAGESLSFGRGLTMDNTYTNRNTQSTSFDINTNIPLITGGQIPN
;
A
#
# COMPACT_ATOMS: atom_id res chain seq x y z
N MET A 1 -10.22 19.08 -54.81
CA MET A 1 -10.93 18.78 -53.54
C MET A 1 -11.70 17.46 -53.59
N LYS A 2 -12.48 17.17 -54.65
CA LYS A 2 -13.21 15.90 -54.82
C LYS A 2 -12.30 14.66 -54.98
N THR A 3 -11.14 14.81 -55.62
CA THR A 3 -10.16 13.73 -55.85
C THR A 3 -9.38 13.35 -54.59
N LEU A 4 -9.20 14.29 -53.66
CA LEU A 4 -8.45 14.09 -52.41
C LEU A 4 -9.31 13.35 -51.36
N LEU A 5 -10.63 13.60 -51.39
CA LEU A 5 -11.63 12.91 -50.57
C LEU A 5 -11.79 11.43 -50.96
N PHE A 6 -11.62 11.11 -52.24
CA PHE A 6 -11.67 9.73 -52.76
C PHE A 6 -10.45 8.91 -52.29
N TYR A 7 -9.28 9.53 -52.19
CA TYR A 7 -8.04 8.86 -51.77
C TYR A 7 -8.03 8.53 -50.27
N ILE A 8 -8.58 9.42 -49.43
CA ILE A 8 -8.77 9.18 -47.99
C ILE A 8 -9.79 8.05 -47.71
N CYS A 9 -10.82 7.92 -48.55
CA CYS A 9 -11.80 6.84 -48.41
C CYS A 9 -11.19 5.46 -48.73
N MET A 10 -10.28 5.41 -49.72
CA MET A 10 -9.62 4.17 -50.15
C MET A 10 -8.65 3.61 -49.10
N THR A 11 -8.01 4.46 -48.29
CA THR A 11 -7.07 4.03 -47.24
C THR A 11 -7.78 3.53 -45.96
N ILE A 12 -9.00 4.00 -45.69
CA ILE A 12 -9.81 3.53 -44.55
C ILE A 12 -10.41 2.15 -44.83
N ALA A 13 -10.80 1.88 -46.08
CA ALA A 13 -11.39 0.58 -46.47
C ALA A 13 -10.38 -0.60 -46.39
N GLY A 14 -9.08 -0.35 -46.56
CA GLY A 14 -8.04 -1.39 -46.52
C GLY A 14 -7.74 -1.97 -45.13
N ASN A 15 -8.17 -1.30 -44.05
CA ASN A 15 -7.89 -1.73 -42.67
C ASN A 15 -9.06 -2.50 -42.02
N ALA A 16 -10.21 -2.61 -42.71
CA ALA A 16 -11.40 -3.25 -42.15
C ALA A 16 -11.36 -4.80 -42.21
N MET A 17 -10.35 -5.40 -42.85
CA MET A 17 -10.22 -6.87 -43.00
C MET A 17 -9.17 -7.51 -42.09
N ALA A 18 -8.85 -6.90 -40.94
CA ALA A 18 -7.87 -7.42 -39.98
C ALA A 18 -8.46 -8.09 -38.74
N GLN A 19 -9.78 -8.31 -38.68
CA GLN A 19 -10.46 -8.83 -37.48
C GLN A 19 -11.44 -9.95 -37.84
N THR A 20 -10.95 -11.09 -38.31
CA THR A 20 -11.77 -12.33 -38.27
C THR A 20 -10.93 -13.53 -37.88
N GLN A 21 -10.23 -13.42 -36.74
CA GLN A 21 -9.76 -14.63 -36.07
C GLN A 21 -10.99 -15.25 -35.41
N THR A 22 -11.54 -16.31 -36.01
CA THR A 22 -12.60 -17.11 -35.41
C THR A 22 -12.00 -17.92 -34.27
N TRP A 23 -12.18 -17.44 -33.04
CA TRP A 23 -11.68 -18.12 -31.85
C TRP A 23 -12.47 -19.41 -31.65
N ASN A 24 -11.77 -20.54 -31.53
CA ASN A 24 -12.39 -21.79 -31.08
C ASN A 24 -12.87 -21.60 -29.62
N LEU A 25 -13.96 -22.24 -29.22
CA LEU A 25 -14.54 -22.15 -27.87
C LEU A 25 -13.48 -22.35 -26.77
N ARG A 26 -12.54 -23.29 -26.97
CA ARG A 26 -11.41 -23.49 -26.04
C ARG A 26 -10.53 -22.25 -25.91
N GLN A 27 -10.16 -21.61 -27.01
CA GLN A 27 -9.34 -20.40 -26.99
C GLN A 27 -10.06 -19.22 -26.35
N CYS A 28 -11.40 -19.14 -26.51
CA CYS A 28 -12.22 -18.13 -25.86
C CYS A 28 -12.28 -18.34 -24.33
N ILE A 29 -12.38 -19.60 -23.89
CA ILE A 29 -12.36 -19.98 -22.47
C ILE A 29 -10.98 -19.71 -21.85
N ASP A 30 -9.91 -20.14 -22.51
CA ASP A 30 -8.54 -19.95 -22.01
C ASP A 30 -8.20 -18.47 -21.89
N TYR A 31 -8.54 -17.67 -22.91
CA TYR A 31 -8.37 -16.21 -22.87
C TYR A 31 -9.22 -15.55 -21.78
N ALA A 32 -10.46 -16.00 -21.58
CA ALA A 32 -11.34 -15.48 -20.54
C ALA A 32 -10.87 -15.82 -19.12
N ILE A 33 -10.08 -16.88 -18.93
CA ILE A 33 -9.45 -17.26 -17.66
C ILE A 33 -8.15 -16.49 -17.46
N GLU A 34 -7.29 -16.43 -18.49
CA GLU A 34 -5.99 -15.76 -18.44
C GLU A 34 -6.11 -14.23 -18.30
N HIS A 35 -7.07 -13.64 -19.00
CA HIS A 35 -7.37 -12.22 -18.92
C HIS A 35 -8.44 -11.89 -17.87
N ASN A 36 -8.86 -12.87 -17.06
CA ASN A 36 -9.84 -12.62 -16.02
C ASN A 36 -9.23 -11.76 -14.92
N ILE A 37 -9.65 -10.50 -14.87
CA ILE A 37 -9.25 -9.60 -13.78
C ILE A 37 -9.65 -10.15 -12.40
N SER A 38 -10.69 -10.99 -12.33
CA SER A 38 -11.12 -11.64 -11.09
C SER A 38 -10.11 -12.65 -10.57
N ILE A 39 -9.39 -13.37 -11.45
CA ILE A 39 -8.36 -14.32 -11.03
C ILE A 39 -7.14 -13.58 -10.48
N LYS A 40 -6.71 -12.50 -11.15
CA LYS A 40 -5.64 -11.62 -10.64
C LYS A 40 -6.02 -10.96 -9.31
N LEU A 41 -7.28 -10.55 -9.15
CA LEU A 41 -7.80 -10.02 -7.90
C LEU A 41 -7.83 -11.11 -6.80
N GLN A 42 -8.16 -12.34 -7.15
CA GLN A 42 -8.15 -13.47 -6.21
C GLN A 42 -6.73 -13.82 -5.78
N GLU A 43 -5.76 -13.78 -6.70
CA GLU A 43 -4.34 -13.98 -6.40
C GLU A 43 -3.82 -12.91 -5.41
N ASN A 44 -4.15 -11.63 -5.66
CA ASN A 44 -3.85 -10.55 -4.71
C ASN A 44 -4.51 -10.76 -3.34
N ASN A 45 -5.73 -11.29 -3.31
CA ASN A 45 -6.39 -11.64 -2.05
C ASN A 45 -5.66 -12.77 -1.30
N VAL A 46 -5.18 -13.79 -2.01
CA VAL A 46 -4.40 -14.88 -1.41
C VAL A 46 -3.10 -14.34 -0.80
N GLU A 47 -2.37 -13.48 -1.50
CA GLU A 47 -1.16 -12.85 -0.96
C GLU A 47 -1.46 -11.98 0.26
N SER A 48 -2.53 -11.18 0.23
CA SER A 48 -3.00 -10.39 1.38
C SER A 48 -3.35 -11.27 2.58
N GLN A 49 -4.01 -12.41 2.34
CA GLN A 49 -4.34 -13.37 3.40
C GLN A 49 -3.09 -14.06 3.98
N LYS A 50 -2.09 -14.38 3.16
CA LYS A 50 -0.80 -14.92 3.64
C LYS A 50 -0.09 -13.92 4.55
N VAL A 51 -0.06 -12.64 4.18
CA VAL A 51 0.50 -11.56 5.01
C VAL A 51 -0.28 -11.44 6.32
N THR A 52 -1.61 -11.45 6.26
CA THR A 52 -2.47 -11.37 7.44
C THR A 52 -2.22 -12.54 8.40
N LEU A 53 -2.08 -13.75 7.87
CA LEU A 53 -1.75 -14.94 8.66
C LEU A 53 -0.38 -14.81 9.32
N SER A 54 0.64 -14.35 8.58
CA SER A 54 1.99 -14.13 9.10
C SER A 54 2.00 -13.07 10.21
N THR A 55 1.34 -11.92 9.99
CA THR A 55 1.17 -10.86 10.98
C THR A 55 0.46 -11.36 12.23
N SER A 56 -0.59 -12.18 12.06
CA SER A 56 -1.33 -12.77 13.18
C SER A 56 -0.45 -13.73 14.00
N LYS A 57 0.38 -14.55 13.34
CA LYS A 57 1.36 -15.41 14.02
C LYS A 57 2.41 -14.59 14.78
N ASN A 58 2.93 -13.53 14.15
CA ASN A 58 3.95 -12.66 14.75
C ASN A 58 3.41 -11.78 15.88
N SER A 59 2.10 -11.55 15.96
CA SER A 59 1.47 -10.78 17.05
C SER A 59 1.64 -11.43 18.44
N ARG A 60 2.04 -12.71 18.50
CA ARG A 60 2.42 -13.40 19.74
C ARG A 60 3.79 -13.01 20.27
N LEU A 61 4.64 -12.43 19.43
CA LEU A 61 5.99 -12.03 19.81
C LEU A 61 5.95 -10.67 20.53
N PRO A 62 6.96 -10.37 21.38
CA PRO A 62 7.20 -9.01 21.85
C PRO A 62 7.21 -8.04 20.70
N ASN A 63 6.48 -6.94 20.85
CA ASN A 63 6.76 -5.78 20.04
C ASN A 63 7.98 -5.03 20.62
N LEU A 64 8.69 -4.27 19.79
CA LEU A 64 9.77 -3.38 20.20
C LEU A 64 9.50 -2.00 19.59
N GLN A 65 9.35 -0.99 20.43
CA GLN A 65 9.15 0.39 20.03
C GLN A 65 10.32 1.18 20.59
N ALA A 66 11.06 1.85 19.71
CA ALA A 66 12.05 2.82 20.11
C ALA A 66 11.57 4.20 19.65
N SER A 67 11.72 5.19 20.50
CA SER A 67 11.40 6.58 20.20
C SER A 67 12.57 7.45 20.62
N ALA A 68 12.96 8.36 19.76
CA ALA A 68 13.94 9.39 20.05
C ALA A 68 13.27 10.73 19.78
N GLY A 69 13.34 11.65 20.73
CA GLY A 69 12.77 12.98 20.61
C GLY A 69 13.77 14.02 21.04
N GLU A 70 13.79 15.14 20.35
CA GLU A 70 14.53 16.32 20.79
C GLU A 70 13.56 17.49 20.84
N SER A 71 13.51 18.15 22.00
CA SER A 71 12.66 19.29 22.27
C SER A 71 13.52 20.52 22.51
N LEU A 72 13.36 21.52 21.67
CA LEU A 72 14.07 22.79 21.74
C LEU A 72 13.07 23.89 22.08
N SER A 73 13.24 24.52 23.23
CA SER A 73 12.35 25.55 23.76
C SER A 73 13.13 26.84 23.96
N PHE A 74 12.83 27.83 23.12
CA PHE A 74 13.44 29.16 23.14
C PHE A 74 12.44 30.18 23.70
N GLY A 75 12.83 30.92 24.73
CA GLY A 75 12.00 31.99 25.25
C GLY A 75 12.30 32.36 26.70
N ARG A 76 11.36 33.09 27.30
CA ARG A 76 11.41 33.47 28.70
C ARG A 76 10.52 32.52 29.50
N GLY A 77 11.11 31.81 30.44
CA GLY A 77 10.40 30.90 31.35
C GLY A 77 10.47 31.41 32.79
N LEU A 78 9.48 31.04 33.59
CA LEU A 78 9.55 31.19 35.04
C LEU A 78 10.59 30.22 35.58
N THR A 79 11.55 30.75 36.33
CA THR A 79 12.53 29.95 37.07
C THR A 79 11.97 29.53 38.42
N MET A 80 12.64 28.57 39.09
CA MET A 80 12.27 28.11 40.44
C MET A 80 12.18 29.28 41.45
N ASP A 81 12.94 30.35 41.23
CA ASP A 81 12.96 31.56 42.07
C ASP A 81 11.88 32.59 41.69
N ASN A 82 10.90 32.20 40.88
CA ASN A 82 9.78 33.03 40.40
C ASN A 82 10.20 34.29 39.62
N THR A 83 11.41 34.27 39.04
CA THR A 83 11.91 35.35 38.18
C THR A 83 11.90 34.92 36.71
N TYR A 84 11.62 35.86 35.82
CA TYR A 84 11.59 35.62 34.37
C TYR A 84 12.99 35.77 33.79
N THR A 85 13.62 34.64 33.47
CA THR A 85 14.95 34.63 32.84
C THR A 85 14.83 34.17 31.39
N ASN A 86 15.68 34.70 30.52
CA ASN A 86 15.75 34.25 29.14
C ASN A 86 16.60 32.97 29.12
N ARG A 87 15.98 31.83 28.82
CA ARG A 87 16.64 30.53 28.88
C ARG A 87 16.26 29.70 27.66
N ASN A 88 17.28 29.26 26.94
CA ASN A 88 17.12 28.21 25.95
C ASN A 88 17.17 26.85 26.66
N THR A 89 16.17 26.01 26.44
CA THR A 89 16.04 24.68 27.02
C THR A 89 16.04 23.66 25.90
N GLN A 90 16.99 22.74 25.93
CA GLN A 90 17.11 21.64 24.98
C GLN A 90 16.98 20.34 25.76
N SER A 91 16.06 19.48 25.36
CA SER A 91 15.79 18.20 26.02
C SER A 91 15.77 17.10 24.98
N THR A 92 16.72 16.17 25.06
CA THR A 92 16.77 14.98 24.22
C THR A 92 16.28 13.79 25.05
N SER A 93 15.29 13.07 24.57
CA SER A 93 14.81 11.83 25.17
C SER A 93 14.98 10.67 24.20
N PHE A 94 15.32 9.51 24.75
CA PHE A 94 15.39 8.26 24.02
C PHE A 94 14.76 7.18 24.87
N ASP A 95 13.74 6.53 24.32
CA ASP A 95 12.89 5.59 25.04
C ASP A 95 12.79 4.31 24.22
N ILE A 96 13.04 3.17 24.85
CA ILE A 96 12.80 1.85 24.28
C ILE A 96 11.76 1.14 25.14
N ASN A 97 10.67 0.70 24.50
CA ASN A 97 9.59 -0.04 25.13
C ASN A 97 9.34 -1.36 24.39
N THR A 98 9.03 -2.40 25.14
CA THR A 98 8.59 -3.69 24.59
C THR A 98 7.32 -4.12 25.32
N ASN A 99 6.33 -4.59 24.57
CA ASN A 99 5.09 -5.12 25.12
C ASN A 99 4.86 -6.56 24.60
N ILE A 100 4.68 -7.49 25.55
CA ILE A 100 4.41 -8.91 25.28
C ILE A 100 3.03 -9.25 25.83
N PRO A 101 2.09 -9.72 24.98
CA PRO A 101 0.83 -10.24 25.48
C PRO A 101 1.04 -11.60 26.16
N LEU A 102 0.75 -11.70 27.47
CA LEU A 102 0.86 -12.96 28.23
C LEU A 102 -0.37 -13.85 28.05
N ILE A 103 -1.57 -13.26 28.09
CA ILE A 103 -2.86 -13.94 27.89
C ILE A 103 -3.80 -13.00 27.13
N THR A 104 -4.17 -13.36 25.89
CA THR A 104 -5.07 -12.55 25.05
C THR A 104 -6.48 -13.13 24.95
N GLY A 105 -6.92 -13.90 25.96
CA GLY A 105 -8.30 -14.41 26.04
C GLY A 105 -8.77 -15.23 24.82
N GLY A 106 -7.85 -15.86 24.08
CA GLY A 106 -8.16 -16.61 22.84
C GLY A 106 -8.30 -15.76 21.57
N GLN A 107 -8.11 -14.43 21.64
CA GLN A 107 -8.24 -13.52 20.49
C GLN A 107 -7.05 -13.55 19.52
N ILE A 108 -5.94 -14.16 19.94
CA ILE A 108 -4.91 -14.61 18.99
C ILE A 108 -5.23 -16.09 18.73
N PRO A 109 -5.95 -16.42 17.65
CA PRO A 109 -6.17 -17.82 17.27
C PRO A 109 -4.81 -18.47 17.05
N ASN A 110 -4.67 -19.73 17.49
CA ASN A 110 -3.51 -20.56 17.13
C ASN A 110 -3.33 -20.62 15.62
#